data_AF-A0A950XF03-F1
#
_entry.id   AF-A0A950XF03-F1
#
_cell.length_a   1.000
_cell.length_b   1.000
_cell.length_c   1.000
_cell.angle_alpha   90.00
_cell.angle_beta   90.00
_cell.angle_gamma   90.00
#
_symmetry.space_group_name_H-M   'P 1'
#
loop_
_entity.id
_entity.type
_entity.pdbx_description
1 polymer ?
#
loop_
_entity_poly.entity_id
_entity_poly.type
_entity_poly.pdbx_seq_one_letter_code
_entity_poly.pdbx_strand_id
1 'polypeptide(L)'
;PSGSGTTTHRLRAGESYEIPYRCLVPVNRDALLVAGRCISTTHEALASTRLTPTVMTLGQAAGTAAAMASETGTRVADVDAKTLRARLVADGVLL
;
A
#
# COMPACT_ATOMS: atom_id res chain seq x y z
N PRO A 1 6.15 17.95 -12.61
CA PRO A 1 5.09 18.94 -12.28
C PRO A 1 5.68 20.37 -12.23
N SER A 2 5.00 21.36 -12.82
CA SER A 2 5.42 22.76 -12.81
C SER A 2 5.15 23.47 -11.46
N GLY A 3 4.50 22.79 -10.50
CA GLY A 3 4.22 23.33 -9.16
C GLY A 3 3.10 24.37 -9.10
N SER A 4 2.43 24.66 -10.21
CA SER A 4 1.53 25.83 -10.36
C SER A 4 0.05 25.55 -10.11
N GLY A 5 -0.32 24.47 -9.44
CA GLY A 5 -1.72 24.18 -9.11
C GLY A 5 -1.87 23.02 -8.14
N THR A 6 -2.42 23.28 -6.96
CA THR A 6 -2.82 22.25 -5.98
C THR A 6 -4.31 22.01 -6.13
N THR A 7 -4.69 20.91 -6.75
CA THR A 7 -6.08 20.43 -6.78
C THR A 7 -6.35 19.64 -5.51
N THR A 8 -7.34 20.07 -4.72
CA THR A 8 -7.76 19.36 -3.50
C THR A 8 -9.14 18.77 -3.73
N HIS A 9 -9.21 17.45 -3.81
CA HIS A 9 -10.46 16.70 -3.89
C HIS A 9 -10.82 16.19 -2.50
N ARG A 10 -11.86 16.78 -1.90
CA ARG A 10 -12.39 16.31 -0.61
C ARG A 10 -13.42 15.20 -0.87
N LEU A 11 -13.16 14.02 -0.31
CA LEU A 11 -14.12 12.92 -0.28
C LEU A 11 -15.31 13.27 0.61
N ARG A 12 -16.46 12.63 0.41
CA ARG A 12 -17.63 12.86 1.26
C ARG A 12 -17.34 12.37 2.68
N ALA A 13 -18.09 12.88 3.66
CA ALA A 13 -17.96 12.42 5.04
C ALA A 13 -18.20 10.90 5.11
N GLY A 14 -17.24 10.17 5.70
CA GLY A 14 -17.29 8.71 5.81
C GLY A 14 -16.69 7.96 4.61
N GLU A 15 -16.29 8.65 3.53
CA GLU A 15 -15.60 8.02 2.40
C GLU A 15 -14.07 8.04 2.59
N SER A 16 -13.43 6.97 2.15
CA SER A 16 -11.98 6.84 2.05
C SER A 16 -11.61 6.30 0.66
N TYR A 17 -10.35 6.53 0.28
CA TYR A 17 -9.76 5.84 -0.86
C TYR A 17 -8.86 4.72 -0.34
N GLU A 18 -8.76 3.64 -1.10
CA GLU A 18 -7.89 2.52 -0.76
C GLU A 18 -6.51 2.68 -1.40
N ILE A 19 -5.50 2.03 -0.80
CA ILE A 19 -4.18 1.86 -1.40
C ILE A 19 -4.09 0.41 -1.88
N PRO A 20 -4.20 0.15 -3.20
CA PRO A 20 -4.11 -1.20 -3.73
C PRO A 20 -2.76 -1.84 -3.41
N TYR A 21 -2.75 -3.14 -3.09
CA TYR A 21 -1.51 -3.88 -2.80
C TYR A 21 -0.46 -3.77 -3.92
N ARG A 22 -0.91 -3.72 -5.19
CA ARG A 22 -0.02 -3.50 -6.36
C ARG A 22 0.82 -2.22 -6.28
N CYS A 23 0.46 -1.23 -5.47
CA CYS A 23 1.27 -0.03 -5.28
C CYS A 23 2.62 -0.33 -4.61
N LEU A 24 2.72 -1.44 -3.87
CA LEU A 24 3.93 -1.91 -3.20
C LEU A 24 4.82 -2.77 -4.12
N VAL A 25 4.29 -3.22 -5.26
CA VAL A 25 4.98 -4.15 -6.17
C VAL A 25 5.58 -3.34 -7.34
N PRO A 26 6.92 -3.26 -7.47
CA PRO A 26 7.53 -2.60 -8.61
C PRO A 26 7.27 -3.36 -9.91
N VAL A 27 7.13 -2.64 -11.01
CA VAL A 27 6.92 -3.22 -12.34
C VAL A 27 8.09 -4.13 -12.71
N ASN A 28 7.80 -5.33 -13.21
CA ASN A 28 8.76 -6.36 -13.63
C ASN A 28 9.72 -6.84 -12.51
N ARG A 29 9.32 -6.75 -11.24
CA ARG A 29 10.12 -7.20 -10.09
C ARG A 29 9.26 -8.00 -9.12
N ASP A 30 9.23 -9.31 -9.32
CA ASP A 30 8.31 -10.18 -8.58
C ASP A 30 8.84 -10.67 -7.22
N ALA A 31 10.06 -10.28 -6.86
CA ALA A 31 10.75 -10.65 -5.61
C ALA A 31 11.13 -9.43 -4.76
N LEU A 32 10.52 -8.27 -5.02
CA LEU A 32 10.80 -7.02 -4.31
C LEU A 32 9.49 -6.34 -3.92
N LEU A 33 9.39 -5.92 -2.66
CA LEU A 33 8.35 -5.01 -2.19
C LEU A 33 8.98 -3.69 -1.79
N VAL A 34 8.26 -2.60 -2.08
CA VAL A 34 8.58 -1.25 -1.61
C VAL A 34 7.43 -0.76 -0.73
N ALA A 35 7.77 -0.09 0.37
CA ALA A 35 6.79 0.43 1.32
C ALA A 35 7.15 1.85 1.76
N GLY A 36 6.14 2.63 2.11
CA GLY A 36 6.29 4.01 2.53
C GLY A 36 6.25 5.00 1.37
N ARG A 37 7.13 6.00 1.35
CA ARG A 37 7.04 7.14 0.41
C ARG A 37 7.40 6.81 -1.04
N CYS A 38 8.00 5.64 -1.28
CA CYS A 38 8.46 5.19 -2.59
C CYS A 38 7.46 4.27 -3.32
N ILE A 39 6.25 4.08 -2.79
CA ILE A 39 5.21 3.29 -3.45
C ILE A 39 4.67 4.00 -4.69
N SER A 40 4.13 3.22 -5.63
CA SER A 40 3.50 3.75 -6.84
C SER A 40 2.25 4.55 -6.51
N THR A 41 2.29 5.86 -6.78
CA THR A 41 1.22 6.82 -6.46
C THR A 41 1.09 7.88 -7.55
N THR A 42 -0.11 8.43 -7.71
CA THR A 42 -0.30 9.67 -8.46
C THR A 42 0.23 10.86 -7.64
N HIS A 43 0.45 12.00 -8.30
CA HIS A 43 0.90 13.22 -7.63
C HIS A 43 -0.03 13.64 -6.48
N GLU A 44 -1.34 13.49 -6.69
CA GLU A 44 -2.39 13.85 -5.73
C GLU A 44 -2.41 12.87 -4.54
N ALA A 45 -2.36 11.57 -4.80
CA ALA A 45 -2.38 10.54 -3.75
C ALA A 45 -1.14 10.59 -2.86
N LEU A 46 0.03 10.99 -3.39
CA LEU A 46 1.26 11.12 -2.61
C LEU A 46 1.12 12.12 -1.44
N ALA A 47 0.19 13.07 -1.53
CA ALA A 47 -0.08 14.01 -0.44
C ALA A 47 -0.53 13.32 0.85
N SER A 48 -1.37 12.30 0.72
CA SER A 48 -2.00 11.58 1.82
C SER A 48 -1.31 10.25 2.16
N THR A 49 -0.73 9.54 1.19
CA THR A 49 -0.09 8.24 1.45
C THR A 49 1.24 8.35 2.21
N ARG A 50 1.87 9.53 2.20
CA ARG A 50 3.14 9.77 2.91
C ARG A 50 3.00 10.03 4.41
N LEU A 51 1.78 10.07 4.94
CA LEU A 51 1.54 10.28 6.36
C LEU A 51 2.06 9.09 7.17
N THR A 52 2.70 9.35 8.31
CA THR A 52 3.27 8.32 9.20
C THR A 52 2.33 7.14 9.49
N PRO A 53 1.05 7.33 9.87
CA PRO A 53 0.16 6.19 10.13
C PRO A 53 0.01 5.30 8.88
N THR A 54 -0.16 5.88 7.71
CA THR A 54 -0.26 5.15 6.45
C THR A 54 1.03 4.41 6.14
N VAL A 55 2.19 5.04 6.30
CA VAL A 55 3.50 4.42 6.05
C VAL A 55 3.74 3.24 6.99
N MET A 56 3.33 3.33 8.26
CA MET A 56 3.40 2.21 9.21
C MET A 56 2.55 1.04 8.76
N THR A 57 1.29 1.28 8.37
CA THR A 57 0.39 0.25 7.81
C THR A 57 0.97 -0.39 6.56
N LEU A 58 1.54 0.40 5.64
CA LEU A 58 2.18 -0.11 4.43
C LEU A 58 3.41 -0.98 4.73
N GLY A 59 4.21 -0.61 5.73
CA GLY A 59 5.35 -1.40 6.18
C GLY A 59 4.93 -2.76 6.73
N GLN A 60 3.89 -2.77 7.57
CA GLN A 60 3.31 -4.03 8.09
C GLN A 60 2.75 -4.88 6.94
N ALA A 61 1.99 -4.28 6.02
CA ALA A 61 1.45 -4.98 4.85
C ALA A 61 2.54 -5.62 3.99
N ALA A 62 3.64 -4.90 3.72
CA ALA A 62 4.76 -5.42 2.95
C ALA A 62 5.46 -6.59 3.66
N GLY A 63 5.72 -6.46 4.97
CA GLY A 63 6.35 -7.52 5.76
C GLY A 63 5.50 -8.79 5.83
N THR A 64 4.20 -8.65 6.12
CA THR A 64 3.25 -9.76 6.15
C THR A 64 3.14 -10.43 4.78
N ALA A 65 3.07 -9.65 3.70
CA ALA A 65 3.01 -10.22 2.36
C ALA A 65 4.29 -10.97 1.97
N ALA A 66 5.47 -10.46 2.37
CA ALA A 66 6.73 -11.17 2.17
C ALA A 66 6.78 -12.51 2.92
N ALA A 67 6.29 -12.54 4.17
CA ALA A 67 6.18 -13.78 4.94
C ALA A 67 5.23 -14.78 4.27
N MET A 68 4.03 -14.34 3.88
CA MET A 68 3.05 -15.19 3.17
C MET A 68 3.61 -15.76 1.86
N ALA A 69 4.30 -14.94 1.08
CA ALA A 69 4.95 -15.36 -0.16
C ALA A 69 5.99 -16.45 0.11
N SER A 70 6.81 -16.27 1.14
CA SER A 70 7.82 -17.24 1.56
C SER A 70 7.21 -18.56 2.05
N GLU A 71 6.11 -18.52 2.80
CA GLU A 71 5.44 -19.72 3.33
C GLU A 71 4.76 -20.55 2.23
N THR A 72 4.21 -19.87 1.22
CA THR A 72 3.45 -20.51 0.14
C THR A 72 4.28 -20.80 -1.11
N GLY A 73 5.54 -20.36 -1.15
CA GLY A 73 6.39 -20.46 -2.34
C GLY A 73 5.89 -19.63 -3.52
N THR A 74 5.08 -18.59 -3.26
CA THR A 74 4.53 -17.70 -4.29
C THR A 74 5.38 -16.44 -4.44
N ARG A 75 5.25 -15.74 -5.57
CA ARG A 75 5.90 -14.45 -5.76
C ARG A 75 5.18 -13.39 -4.93
N VAL A 76 5.89 -12.38 -4.45
CA VAL A 76 5.24 -11.29 -3.68
C VAL A 76 4.20 -10.54 -4.52
N ALA A 77 4.33 -10.53 -5.84
CA ALA A 77 3.37 -9.96 -6.77
C ALA A 77 2.04 -10.75 -6.85
N ASP A 78 2.06 -12.03 -6.50
CA ASP A 78 0.90 -12.94 -6.62
C ASP A 78 0.21 -13.18 -5.27
N VAL A 79 0.64 -12.50 -4.20
CA VAL A 79 0.01 -12.60 -2.88
C VAL A 79 -1.45 -12.17 -2.96
N ASP A 80 -2.34 -13.03 -2.47
CA ASP A 80 -3.76 -12.72 -2.40
C ASP A 80 -4.01 -11.57 -1.41
N ALA A 81 -4.40 -10.42 -1.95
CA ALA A 81 -4.66 -9.21 -1.18
C ALA A 81 -5.80 -9.39 -0.16
N LYS A 82 -6.77 -10.28 -0.42
CA LYS A 82 -7.87 -10.55 0.52
C LYS A 82 -7.37 -11.27 1.77
N THR A 83 -6.54 -12.29 1.59
CA THR A 83 -5.91 -13.03 2.69
C THR A 83 -4.95 -12.12 3.46
N LEU A 84 -4.13 -11.32 2.77
CA LEU A 84 -3.26 -10.33 3.40
C LEU A 84 -4.06 -9.36 4.27
N ARG A 85 -5.17 -8.82 3.74
CA ARG A 85 -6.05 -7.91 4.48
C ARG A 85 -6.63 -8.56 5.73
N ALA A 86 -7.11 -9.80 5.61
CA ALA A 86 -7.63 -10.56 6.74
C ALA A 86 -6.56 -10.75 7.83
N ARG A 87 -5.31 -11.02 7.44
CA ARG A 87 -4.20 -11.16 8.39
C ARG A 87 -3.87 -9.85 9.10
N LEU A 88 -3.80 -8.74 8.36
CA LEU A 88 -3.56 -7.41 8.95
C LEU A 88 -4.64 -7.03 9.97
N VAL A 89 -5.91 -7.30 9.65
CA VAL A 89 -7.03 -7.08 10.59
C VAL A 89 -6.88 -7.96 11.84
N ALA A 90 -6.53 -9.24 11.67
CA ALA A 90 -6.30 -10.15 12.79
C ALA A 90 -5.13 -9.71 13.68
N ASP A 91 -4.10 -9.09 13.10
CA ASP A 91 -2.96 -8.52 13.81
C ASP A 91 -3.26 -7.13 14.43
N GLY A 92 -4.51 -6.64 14.32
CA GLY A 92 -4.97 -5.38 14.92
C GLY A 92 -4.60 -4.12 14.12
N VAL A 93 -4.20 -4.27 12.86
CA VAL A 93 -3.88 -3.14 11.97
C VAL A 93 -5.15 -2.40 11.58
N LEU A 94 -5.13 -1.07 11.70
CA LEU A 94 -6.19 -0.20 11.24
C LEU A 94 -6.08 0.01 9.73
N LEU A 95 -7.15 -0.37 9.00
CA LEU A 95 -7.27 -0.27 7.54
C LEU A 95 -8.36 0.71 7.13
#